data_AF-A0A7W2IJL6-F1
#
_entry.id   AF-A0A7W2IJL6-F1
#
_cell.length_a   1.000
_cell.length_b   1.000
_cell.length_c   1.000
_cell.angle_alpha   90.00
_cell.angle_beta   90.00
_cell.angle_gamma   90.00
#
_symmetry.space_group_name_H-M   'P 1'
#
loop_
_entity.id
_entity.type
_entity.pdbx_description
1 polymer ?
#
loop_
_entity_poly.entity_id
_entity_poly.type
_entity_poly.pdbx_seq_one_letter_code
_entity_poly.pdbx_strand_id
1 'polypeptide(L)'
;MMLKVEQIENLILEAEEFLHTSKVTKNGAELASRLRTKSVDLQCNKATEFSPDVEKLIVLAAKVAVLTYGPRAVELEPYERDVYYYKAFSPQPPIVAEYDVFKGAL
;
A
#
# COMPACT_ATOMS: atom_id res chain seq x y z
N MET A 1 7.87 -18.78 -15.28
CA MET A 1 7.89 -17.62 -14.37
C MET A 1 6.51 -16.93 -14.27
N MET A 2 5.40 -17.67 -14.37
CA MET A 2 4.03 -17.10 -14.41
C MET A 2 3.37 -16.99 -13.03
N LEU A 3 3.68 -17.87 -12.08
CA LEU A 3 3.04 -17.94 -10.76
C LEU A 3 3.27 -16.71 -9.84
N LYS A 4 4.31 -15.89 -10.09
CA LYS A 4 4.64 -14.74 -9.23
C LYS A 4 3.89 -13.45 -9.59
N VAL A 5 3.45 -13.32 -10.85
CA VAL A 5 2.72 -12.13 -11.35
C VAL A 5 1.25 -12.22 -10.94
N GLU A 6 0.63 -13.38 -11.13
CA GLU A 6 -0.76 -13.64 -10.69
C GLU A 6 -0.95 -13.39 -9.19
N GLN A 7 0.08 -13.66 -8.36
CA GLN A 7 0.02 -13.40 -6.93
C GLN A 7 -0.01 -11.92 -6.57
N ILE A 8 0.64 -11.04 -7.34
CA ILE A 8 0.64 -9.59 -7.11
C ILE A 8 -0.70 -9.01 -7.55
N GLU A 9 -1.18 -9.40 -8.73
CA GLU A 9 -2.47 -8.95 -9.26
C GLU A 9 -3.62 -9.34 -8.33
N ASN A 10 -3.66 -10.58 -7.86
CA ASN A 10 -4.68 -11.02 -6.90
C ASN A 10 -4.64 -10.23 -5.59
N LEU A 11 -3.44 -9.90 -5.09
CA LEU A 11 -3.29 -9.12 -3.86
C LEU A 11 -3.74 -7.67 -4.04
N ILE A 12 -3.48 -7.09 -5.21
CA ILE A 12 -3.97 -5.76 -5.59
C ILE A 12 -5.49 -5.76 -5.68
N LEU A 13 -6.09 -6.76 -6.34
CA LEU A 13 -7.54 -6.89 -6.46
C LEU A 13 -8.20 -7.03 -5.09
N GLU A 14 -7.65 -7.88 -4.21
CA GLU A 14 -8.11 -8.03 -2.82
C GLU A 14 -8.11 -6.69 -2.07
N ALA A 15 -7.06 -5.88 -2.26
CA ALA A 15 -6.97 -4.54 -1.66
C ALA A 15 -7.99 -3.56 -2.25
N GLU A 16 -8.14 -3.53 -3.57
CA GLU A 16 -9.11 -2.67 -4.25
C GLU A 16 -10.55 -3.03 -3.84
N GLU A 17 -10.88 -4.32 -3.72
CA GLU A 17 -12.17 -4.78 -3.18
C GLU A 17 -12.37 -4.35 -1.72
N PHE A 18 -11.33 -4.46 -0.89
CA PHE A 18 -11.38 -3.99 0.50
C PHE A 18 -11.68 -2.48 0.57
N LEU A 19 -11.04 -1.67 -0.27
CA LEU A 19 -11.25 -0.21 -0.30
C LEU A 19 -12.66 0.17 -0.78
N HIS A 20 -13.28 -0.63 -1.66
CA HIS A 20 -14.65 -0.39 -2.13
C HIS A 20 -15.73 -0.90 -1.17
N THR A 21 -15.40 -1.86 -0.31
CA THR A 21 -16.37 -2.40 0.65
C THR A 21 -16.43 -1.53 1.91
N SER A 22 -17.55 -0.83 2.13
CA SER A 22 -17.76 0.09 3.27
C SER A 22 -17.80 -0.59 4.65
N LYS A 23 -17.35 -1.85 4.76
CA LYS A 23 -17.32 -2.62 5.99
C LYS A 23 -15.86 -2.86 6.36
N VAL A 24 -15.38 -2.13 7.36
CA VAL A 24 -14.09 -2.41 8.01
C VAL A 24 -14.14 -3.85 8.55
N THR A 25 -13.49 -4.78 7.87
CA THR A 25 -13.39 -6.17 8.35
C THR A 25 -12.14 -6.33 9.20
N LYS A 26 -12.16 -7.28 10.15
CA LYS A 26 -10.99 -7.60 11.01
C LYS A 26 -9.73 -8.00 10.23
N ASN A 27 -9.86 -8.29 8.93
CA ASN A 27 -8.76 -8.78 8.09
C ASN A 27 -7.94 -7.65 7.44
N GLY A 28 -8.36 -6.37 7.58
CA GLY A 28 -7.64 -5.25 6.96
C GLY A 28 -6.20 -5.08 7.45
N ALA A 29 -5.93 -5.38 8.72
CA ALA A 29 -4.58 -5.34 9.31
C ALA A 29 -3.64 -6.34 8.64
N GLU A 30 -4.13 -7.57 8.43
CA GLU A 30 -3.38 -8.64 7.75
C GLU A 30 -3.14 -8.29 6.29
N LEU A 31 -4.16 -7.79 5.60
CA LEU A 31 -4.05 -7.38 4.20
C LEU A 31 -3.04 -6.24 4.01
N ALA A 32 -3.09 -5.20 4.85
CA ALA A 32 -2.10 -4.12 4.83
C ALA A 32 -0.67 -4.66 5.05
N SER A 33 -0.48 -5.57 6.00
CA SER A 33 0.80 -6.21 6.26
C SER A 33 1.32 -7.05 5.07
N ARG A 34 0.45 -7.83 4.44
CA ARG A 34 0.78 -8.62 3.24
C ARG A 34 1.21 -7.74 2.07
N LEU A 35 0.47 -6.66 1.80
CA LEU A 35 0.78 -5.67 0.77
C LEU A 35 2.17 -5.04 1.00
N ARG A 36 2.43 -4.57 2.22
CA ARG A 36 3.71 -3.98 2.61
C ARG A 36 4.86 -4.99 2.52
N THR A 37 4.67 -6.20 3.01
CA THR A 37 5.70 -7.25 2.91
C THR A 37 6.04 -7.53 1.45
N LYS A 38 5.02 -7.59 0.59
CA LYS A 38 5.23 -7.81 -0.83
C LYS A 38 5.98 -6.65 -1.51
N SER A 39 5.70 -5.40 -1.16
CA SER A 39 6.44 -4.26 -1.70
C SER A 39 7.92 -4.30 -1.29
N VAL A 40 8.21 -4.65 -0.03
CA VAL A 40 9.58 -4.84 0.47
C VAL A 40 10.29 -5.98 -0.27
N ASP A 41 9.63 -7.13 -0.48
CA ASP A 41 10.19 -8.24 -1.24
C ASP A 41 10.59 -7.84 -2.66
N LEU A 42 9.78 -6.98 -3.31
CA LEU A 42 10.08 -6.47 -4.65
C LEU A 42 11.28 -5.52 -4.64
N GLN A 43 11.36 -4.62 -3.65
CA GLN A 43 12.48 -3.69 -3.46
C GLN A 43 13.80 -4.42 -3.18
N CYS A 44 13.77 -5.50 -2.40
CA CYS A 44 14.96 -6.28 -2.05
C CYS A 44 15.47 -7.17 -3.21
N ASN A 45 14.77 -7.21 -4.34
CA ASN A 45 15.15 -8.01 -5.50
C ASN A 45 15.57 -7.11 -6.67
N LYS A 46 16.84 -7.24 -7.10
CA LYS A 46 17.42 -6.45 -8.20
C LYS A 46 16.63 -6.47 -9.51
N ALA A 47 15.90 -7.55 -9.79
CA ALA A 47 15.11 -7.64 -11.01
C ALA A 47 13.82 -6.80 -10.96
N THR A 48 13.36 -6.43 -9.77
CA THR A 48 12.03 -5.83 -9.53
C THR A 48 12.07 -4.60 -8.64
N GLU A 49 13.24 -4.15 -8.22
CA GLU A 49 13.40 -3.06 -7.23
C GLU A 49 12.82 -1.73 -7.69
N PHE A 50 12.72 -1.53 -9.01
CA PHE A 50 12.11 -0.36 -9.65
C PHE A 50 10.77 -0.68 -10.34
N SER A 51 10.13 -1.80 -9.99
CA SER A 51 8.82 -2.13 -10.55
C SER A 51 7.78 -1.08 -10.12
N PRO A 52 6.90 -0.60 -11.02
CA PRO A 52 5.79 0.28 -10.64
C PRO A 52 4.85 -0.37 -9.60
N ASP A 53 4.85 -1.70 -9.49
CA ASP A 53 4.08 -2.43 -8.48
C ASP A 53 4.53 -2.09 -7.05
N VAL A 54 5.79 -1.69 -6.86
CA VAL A 54 6.30 -1.30 -5.53
C VAL A 54 5.50 -0.12 -4.99
N GLU A 55 5.38 0.94 -5.78
CA GLU A 55 4.63 2.15 -5.40
C GLU A 55 3.15 1.83 -5.20
N LYS A 56 2.56 1.05 -6.13
CA LYS A 56 1.15 0.64 -6.03
C LYS A 56 0.86 -0.17 -4.76
N LEU A 57 1.73 -1.10 -4.39
CA LEU A 57 1.55 -1.90 -3.17
C LEU A 57 1.71 -1.06 -1.89
N ILE A 58 2.65 -0.10 -1.88
CA ILE A 58 2.84 0.81 -0.74
C ILE A 58 1.59 1.66 -0.50
N VAL A 59 1.04 2.27 -1.56
CA VAL A 59 -0.14 3.14 -1.42
C VAL A 59 -1.36 2.34 -0.96
N LEU A 60 -1.57 1.15 -1.52
CA LEU A 60 -2.66 0.27 -1.13
C LEU A 60 -2.51 -0.19 0.32
N ALA A 61 -1.30 -0.57 0.75
CA ALA A 61 -1.04 -0.95 2.13
C ALA A 61 -1.42 0.18 3.10
N ALA A 62 -1.02 1.42 2.80
CA ALA A 62 -1.33 2.57 3.63
C ALA A 62 -2.82 2.90 3.66
N LYS A 63 -3.52 2.87 2.51
CA LYS A 63 -4.97 3.09 2.46
C LYS A 63 -5.76 2.06 3.26
N VAL A 64 -5.43 0.77 3.09
CA VAL A 64 -6.04 -0.32 3.85
C VAL A 64 -5.77 -0.16 5.35
N ALA A 65 -4.54 0.19 5.74
CA ALA A 65 -4.20 0.46 7.13
C ALA A 65 -5.01 1.63 7.71
N VAL A 66 -5.16 2.74 6.99
CA VAL A 66 -5.96 3.90 7.43
C VAL A 66 -7.41 3.52 7.69
N LEU A 67 -8.05 2.77 6.79
CA LEU A 67 -9.42 2.29 7.00
C LEU A 67 -9.52 1.32 8.17
N THR A 68 -8.48 0.53 8.42
CA THR A 68 -8.48 -0.49 9.46
C THR A 68 -8.28 0.11 10.86
N TYR A 69 -7.26 0.95 11.02
CA TYR A 69 -6.86 1.49 12.32
C TYR A 69 -7.48 2.86 12.61
N GLY A 70 -7.88 3.59 11.56
CA GLY A 70 -8.36 4.97 11.63
C GLY A 70 -7.25 5.99 11.36
N PRO A 71 -7.58 7.21 10.87
CA PRO A 71 -6.62 8.17 10.31
C PRO A 71 -5.63 8.78 11.31
N ARG A 72 -5.78 8.50 12.61
CA ARG A 72 -4.92 9.03 13.68
C ARG A 72 -4.27 7.93 14.52
N ALA A 73 -4.38 6.68 14.10
CA ALA A 73 -3.80 5.55 14.81
C ALA A 73 -2.27 5.53 14.68
N VAL A 74 -1.57 5.10 15.74
CA VAL A 74 -0.11 5.03 15.77
C VAL A 74 0.40 3.88 14.89
N GLU A 75 -0.41 2.85 14.74
CA GLU A 75 -0.18 1.68 13.88
C GLU A 75 -0.01 2.05 12.39
N LEU A 76 -0.39 3.28 12.00
CA LEU A 76 -0.18 3.80 10.64
C LEU A 76 1.26 4.19 10.35
N GLU A 77 2.05 4.56 11.35
CA GLU A 77 3.41 5.08 11.16
C GLU A 77 4.28 4.29 10.17
N PRO A 78 4.40 2.95 10.25
CA PRO A 78 5.23 2.21 9.30
C PRO A 78 4.75 2.36 7.86
N TYR A 79 3.43 2.39 7.63
CA TYR A 79 2.86 2.53 6.28
C TYR A 79 2.99 3.96 5.74
N GLU A 80 2.76 4.96 6.60
CA GLU A 80 2.90 6.37 6.22
C GLU A 80 4.34 6.74 5.94
N ARG A 81 5.29 6.15 6.67
CA ARG A 81 6.72 6.33 6.41
C ARG A 81 7.10 5.82 5.02
N ASP A 82 6.58 4.67 4.62
CA ASP A 82 6.85 4.10 3.30
C ASP A 82 6.28 4.99 2.19
N VAL A 83 5.09 5.58 2.37
CA VAL A 83 4.52 6.57 1.44
C VAL A 83 5.34 7.86 1.43
N TYR A 84 5.63 8.43 2.61
CA TYR A 84 6.26 9.73 2.75
C TYR A 84 7.76 9.72 2.48
N TYR A 85 8.40 8.56 2.40
CA TYR A 85 9.72 8.39 1.78
C TYR A 85 9.76 9.04 0.38
N TYR A 86 8.65 8.94 -0.37
CA TYR A 86 8.57 9.51 -1.71
C TYR A 86 8.49 11.04 -1.77
N LYS A 87 8.33 11.73 -0.62
CA LYS A 87 8.41 13.20 -0.56
C LYS A 87 9.80 13.73 -0.90
N ALA A 88 10.84 12.91 -0.80
CA ALA A 88 12.23 13.31 -1.06
C ALA A 88 12.61 13.36 -2.55
N PHE A 89 11.77 12.83 -3.46
CA PHE A 89 12.09 12.72 -4.88
C PHE A 89 11.60 13.94 -5.68
N SER A 90 12.29 14.22 -6.80
CA SER A 90 11.94 15.30 -7.73
C SER A 90 12.02 14.81 -9.18
N PRO A 91 10.92 14.81 -9.96
CA PRO A 91 9.57 15.21 -9.53
C PRO A 91 8.98 14.24 -8.49
N GLN A 92 8.10 14.75 -7.63
CA GLN A 92 7.47 13.95 -6.59
C GLN A 92 6.49 12.93 -7.21
N PRO A 93 6.60 11.63 -6.89
CA PRO A 93 5.66 10.63 -7.38
C PRO A 93 4.23 10.86 -6.82
N PRO A 94 3.19 10.50 -7.59
CA PRO A 94 1.80 10.84 -7.25
C PRO A 94 1.30 10.12 -5.99
N ILE A 95 1.96 9.05 -5.57
CA ILE A 95 1.63 8.24 -4.38
C ILE A 95 1.35 9.07 -3.13
N VAL A 96 2.15 10.11 -2.89
CA VAL A 96 1.98 10.96 -1.70
C VAL A 96 0.67 11.74 -1.78
N ALA A 97 0.41 12.39 -2.92
CA ALA A 97 -0.81 13.15 -3.13
C ALA A 97 -2.05 12.24 -3.10
N GLU A 98 -1.96 11.05 -3.71
CA GLU A 98 -3.03 10.05 -3.72
C GLU A 98 -3.39 9.59 -2.30
N TYR A 99 -2.38 9.32 -1.46
CA TYR A 99 -2.60 8.91 -0.08
C TYR A 99 -3.16 10.06 0.77
N ASP A 100 -2.59 11.27 0.67
CA ASP A 100 -3.03 12.42 1.45
C ASP A 100 -4.49 12.81 1.13
N VAL A 101 -4.89 12.76 -0.15
CA VAL A 101 -6.29 12.98 -0.57
C VAL A 101 -7.21 11.92 0.01
N PHE A 102 -6.82 10.64 -0.05
CA PHE A 102 -7.62 9.55 0.49
C PHE A 102 -7.80 9.67 2.01
N LYS A 103 -6.70 9.88 2.75
CA LYS A 103 -6.73 10.01 4.20
C LYS A 103 -7.54 11.24 4.65
N GLY A 104 -7.44 12.36 3.92
CA GLY A 104 -8.20 13.59 4.23
C GLY A 104 -9.71 13.48 4.01
N ALA A 105 -10.18 12.45 3.30
CA ALA A 105 -11.60 12.20 3.06
C ALA A 105 -12.27 11.34 4.16
N LEU A 106 -11.51 10.84 5.14
CA LEU A 106 -11.95 9.98 6.25
C LEU A 106 -11.98 10.73 7.58
#